data_AF-A0A0M8T1L6-F1
#
_entry.id   AF-A0A0M8T1L6-F1
#
_cell.length_a   1.000
_cell.length_b   1.000
_cell.length_c   1.000
_cell.angle_alpha   90.00
_cell.angle_beta   90.00
_cell.angle_gamma   90.00
#
_symmetry.space_group_name_H-M   'P 1'
#
loop_
_entity.id
_entity.type
_entity.pdbx_description
1 polymer ?
#
loop_
_entity_poly.entity_id
_entity_poly.type
_entity_poly.pdbx_seq_one_letter_code
_entity_poly.pdbx_strand_id
1 'polypeptide(L)'
;MIEIPTFAAWAAANQAEGFPDEATAWAVYSDRMYRGMQALFAHPEIAENRQEAAVAEIAAVAFLESILGAVWVRERFPLADHREELGPWVQQARQRQELARRVFEFQSEPWFDDFIAYTKTNEVASAIFEADVLQTLMCMPADIARVTESGVKGQDFDILLNLAHVGDVPVEVKYKRDDTAFSEATVRNTVKGAAKQLPRGRAGWLFMHVPTAWVRPGRSDDYHEALGEALRQTSRVGVVFTVIDRPFHDQETGKIRHRRFWDVFRGDNASQELWEAALLLRDLLDKGWDFFAPRAPF
;
A
#
# COMPACT_ATOMS: atom_id res chain seq x y z
N MET A 1 2.10 27.96 10.71
CA MET A 1 1.62 26.58 10.44
C MET A 1 1.56 26.45 8.94
N ILE A 2 2.16 25.41 8.35
CA ILE A 2 2.17 25.24 6.89
C ILE A 2 0.83 24.62 6.53
N GLU A 3 -0.02 25.39 5.84
CA GLU A 3 -1.24 24.83 5.25
C GLU A 3 -0.86 24.09 3.97
N ILE A 4 -1.06 22.78 3.96
CA ILE A 4 -0.92 21.94 2.78
C ILE A 4 -2.34 21.71 2.23
N PRO A 5 -2.77 22.41 1.16
CA PRO A 5 -4.08 22.18 0.59
C PRO A 5 -4.14 20.82 -0.10
N THR A 6 -5.30 20.19 -0.04
CA THR A 6 -5.62 19.03 -0.89
C THR A 6 -5.63 19.45 -2.35
N PHE A 7 -5.45 18.50 -3.28
CA PHE A 7 -5.50 18.82 -4.70
C PHE A 7 -6.84 19.41 -5.10
N ALA A 8 -7.96 18.88 -4.59
CA ALA A 8 -9.29 19.43 -4.84
C ALA A 8 -9.42 20.88 -4.34
N ALA A 9 -8.95 21.18 -3.12
CA ALA A 9 -8.98 22.53 -2.57
C ALA A 9 -8.09 23.50 -3.36
N TRP A 10 -6.90 23.03 -3.77
CA TRP A 10 -5.99 23.80 -4.60
C TRP A 10 -6.57 24.03 -6.00
N ALA A 11 -7.10 23.02 -6.66
CA ALA A 11 -7.68 23.12 -8.00
C ALA A 11 -8.87 24.08 -8.02
N ALA A 12 -9.74 24.03 -7.00
CA ALA A 12 -10.83 24.98 -6.83
C ALA A 12 -10.33 26.43 -6.67
N ALA A 13 -9.28 26.64 -5.88
CA ALA A 13 -8.69 27.97 -5.67
C ALA A 13 -7.95 28.52 -6.92
N ASN A 14 -7.49 27.64 -7.82
CA ASN A 14 -6.71 28.00 -9.01
C ASN A 14 -7.47 27.76 -10.32
N GLN A 15 -8.80 27.64 -10.26
CA GLN A 15 -9.64 27.40 -11.45
C GLN A 15 -9.45 28.46 -12.55
N ALA A 16 -9.10 29.70 -12.17
CA ALA A 16 -8.85 30.80 -13.10
C ALA A 16 -7.58 30.62 -13.95
N GLU A 17 -6.68 29.70 -13.60
CA GLU A 17 -5.45 29.43 -14.38
C GLU A 17 -5.71 28.68 -15.69
N GLY A 18 -6.89 28.07 -15.86
CA GLY A 18 -7.32 27.51 -17.13
C GLY A 18 -6.49 26.33 -17.62
N PHE A 19 -6.14 25.39 -16.73
CA PHE A 19 -5.39 24.18 -17.08
C PHE A 19 -6.11 23.38 -18.20
N PRO A 20 -5.37 22.84 -19.18
CA PRO A 20 -5.95 22.14 -20.33
C PRO A 20 -6.63 20.82 -19.96
N ASP A 21 -6.14 20.15 -18.93
CA ASP A 21 -6.69 18.92 -18.36
C ASP A 21 -6.27 18.76 -16.88
N GLU A 22 -6.87 17.79 -16.21
CA GLU A 22 -6.62 17.48 -14.80
C GLU A 22 -5.19 16.96 -14.57
N ALA A 23 -4.62 16.22 -15.52
CA ALA A 23 -3.25 15.73 -15.43
C ALA A 23 -2.22 16.87 -15.39
N THR A 24 -2.45 17.92 -16.18
CA THR A 24 -1.61 19.12 -16.19
C THR A 24 -1.76 19.90 -14.88
N ALA A 25 -2.99 20.05 -14.38
CA ALA A 25 -3.24 20.68 -13.07
C ALA A 25 -2.53 19.91 -11.94
N TRP A 26 -2.60 18.58 -11.96
CA TRP A 26 -1.92 17.70 -11.02
C TRP A 26 -0.39 17.86 -11.07
N ALA A 27 0.20 17.90 -12.26
CA ALA A 27 1.64 18.10 -12.42
C ALA A 27 2.12 19.43 -11.80
N VAL A 28 1.35 20.51 -11.98
CA VAL A 28 1.65 21.83 -11.39
C VAL A 28 1.50 21.81 -9.87
N TYR A 29 0.43 21.21 -9.35
CA TYR A 29 0.23 21.01 -7.92
C TYR A 29 1.39 20.21 -7.29
N SER A 30 1.79 19.12 -7.93
CA SER A 30 2.88 18.25 -7.47
C SER A 30 4.22 18.97 -7.45
N ASP A 31 4.58 19.71 -8.51
CA ASP A 31 5.80 20.54 -8.53
C ASP A 31 5.79 21.62 -7.44
N ARG A 32 4.64 22.26 -7.21
CA ARG A 32 4.48 23.24 -6.13
C ARG A 32 4.69 22.60 -4.75
N MET A 33 4.07 21.45 -4.51
CA MET A 33 4.21 20.71 -3.26
C MET A 33 5.66 20.29 -3.04
N TYR A 34 6.31 19.76 -4.07
CA TYR A 34 7.72 19.39 -4.04
C TYR A 34 8.62 20.58 -3.70
N ARG A 35 8.46 21.72 -4.39
CA ARG A 35 9.25 22.94 -4.10
C ARG A 35 8.99 23.49 -2.70
N GLY A 36 7.74 23.44 -2.24
CA GLY A 36 7.37 23.85 -0.88
C GLY A 36 8.09 23.00 0.17
N MET A 37 8.11 21.68 -0.01
CA MET A 37 8.85 20.77 0.87
C MET A 37 10.36 21.04 0.80
N GLN A 38 10.95 21.20 -0.39
CA GLN A 38 12.37 21.53 -0.53
C GLN A 38 12.76 22.83 0.18
N ALA A 39 11.95 23.89 0.02
CA ALA A 39 12.19 25.16 0.70
C ALA A 39 12.11 25.01 2.23
N LEU A 40 11.19 24.17 2.71
CA LEU A 40 11.06 23.86 4.13
C LEU A 40 12.31 23.12 4.66
N PHE A 41 12.79 22.09 3.97
CA PHE A 41 14.01 21.38 4.37
C PHE A 41 15.27 22.25 4.29
N ALA A 42 15.31 23.21 3.37
CA ALA A 42 16.42 24.15 3.24
C ALA A 42 16.39 25.28 4.30
N HIS A 43 15.33 25.39 5.11
CA HIS A 43 15.23 26.43 6.13
C HIS A 43 16.33 26.25 7.20
N PRO A 44 17.13 27.27 7.52
CA PRO A 44 18.30 27.14 8.40
C PRO A 44 17.99 26.50 9.76
N GLU A 45 16.86 26.85 10.38
CA GLU A 45 16.43 26.29 11.67
C GLU A 45 16.10 24.78 11.60
N ILE A 46 15.67 24.29 10.44
CA ILE A 46 15.36 22.87 10.18
C ILE A 46 16.64 22.12 9.83
N ALA A 47 17.49 22.72 8.99
CA ALA A 47 18.76 22.16 8.54
C ALA A 47 19.77 21.99 9.69
N GLU A 48 19.80 22.91 10.67
CA GLU A 48 20.71 22.83 11.82
C GLU A 48 20.32 21.73 12.83
N ASN A 49 19.05 21.31 12.89
CA ASN A 49 18.52 20.53 14.02
C ASN A 49 18.35 19.01 13.80
N ARG A 50 18.84 18.42 12.69
CA ARG A 50 18.51 17.00 12.32
C ARG A 50 17.00 16.71 12.39
N GLN A 51 16.17 17.74 12.18
CA GLN A 51 14.73 17.76 12.35
C GLN A 51 13.96 17.28 11.13
N GLU A 52 14.63 16.80 10.08
CA GLU A 52 13.98 16.35 8.84
C GLU A 52 12.85 15.35 9.10
N ALA A 53 13.08 14.38 9.99
CA ALA A 53 12.05 13.40 10.36
C ALA A 53 10.87 14.05 11.12
N ALA A 54 11.13 15.08 11.93
CA ALA A 54 10.07 15.81 12.65
C ALA A 54 9.27 16.73 11.71
N VAL A 55 9.92 17.30 10.70
CA VAL A 55 9.27 18.13 9.68
C VAL A 55 8.40 17.27 8.76
N ALA A 56 8.92 16.14 8.28
CA ALA A 56 8.14 15.16 7.52
C ALA A 56 6.94 14.68 8.33
N GLU A 57 7.12 14.45 9.64
CA GLU A 57 6.03 14.06 10.54
C GLU A 57 4.95 15.14 10.67
N ILE A 58 5.34 16.40 10.90
CA ILE A 58 4.39 17.52 11.00
C ILE A 58 3.62 17.68 9.69
N ALA A 59 4.32 17.57 8.54
CA ALA A 59 3.70 17.67 7.23
C ALA A 59 2.72 16.51 6.97
N ALA A 60 3.11 15.28 7.30
CA ALA A 60 2.26 14.09 7.17
C ALA A 60 1.00 14.20 8.04
N VAL A 61 1.14 14.64 9.30
CA VAL A 61 0.00 14.85 10.20
C VAL A 61 -0.92 15.93 9.64
N ALA A 62 -0.40 17.12 9.32
CA ALA A 62 -1.22 18.22 8.81
C ALA A 62 -1.96 17.82 7.52
N PHE A 63 -1.29 17.10 6.62
CA PHE A 63 -1.90 16.61 5.39
C PHE A 63 -3.00 15.60 5.65
N LEU A 64 -2.76 14.59 6.49
CA LEU A 64 -3.78 13.60 6.86
C LEU A 64 -4.97 14.23 7.58
N GLU A 65 -4.74 15.21 8.46
CA GLU A 65 -5.81 15.94 9.14
C GLU A 65 -6.71 16.69 8.16
N SER A 66 -6.15 17.22 7.07
CA SER A 66 -6.91 17.93 6.03
C SER A 66 -7.85 17.02 5.22
N ILE A 67 -7.53 15.72 5.11
CA ILE A 67 -8.28 14.73 4.32
C ILE A 67 -9.19 13.84 5.20
N LEU A 68 -8.62 13.29 6.28
CA LEU A 68 -9.27 12.30 7.14
C LEU A 68 -9.93 12.94 8.38
N GLY A 69 -9.57 14.19 8.69
CA GLY A 69 -10.05 14.95 9.84
C GLY A 69 -9.17 14.74 11.09
N ALA A 70 -8.94 15.83 11.83
CA ALA A 70 -8.09 15.83 13.03
C ALA A 70 -8.58 14.92 14.17
N VAL A 71 -9.88 14.62 14.24
CA VAL A 71 -10.41 13.64 15.20
C VAL A 71 -9.94 12.23 14.84
N TRP A 72 -10.10 11.84 13.57
CA TRP A 72 -9.71 10.52 13.11
C TRP A 72 -8.19 10.29 13.25
N VAL A 73 -7.37 11.27 12.88
CA VAL A 73 -5.91 11.15 12.99
C VAL A 73 -5.50 10.92 14.43
N ARG A 74 -6.03 11.70 15.38
CA ARG A 74 -5.73 11.51 16.82
C ARG A 74 -6.19 10.17 17.37
N GLU A 75 -7.34 9.66 16.93
CA GLU A 75 -7.87 8.36 17.37
C GLU A 75 -7.05 7.18 16.83
N ARG A 76 -6.62 7.25 15.57
CA ARG A 76 -5.85 6.16 14.93
C ARG A 76 -4.36 6.20 15.24
N PHE A 77 -3.86 7.36 15.63
CA PHE A 77 -2.45 7.62 15.88
C PHE A 77 -2.26 8.36 17.21
N PRO A 78 -2.57 7.71 18.35
CA PRO A 78 -2.45 8.35 19.65
C PRO A 78 -0.99 8.74 19.94
N LEU A 79 -0.80 9.90 20.56
CA LEU A 79 0.52 10.32 21.02
C LEU A 79 1.00 9.38 22.13
N ALA A 80 2.30 9.13 22.17
CA ALA A 80 2.90 8.39 23.27
C ALA A 80 2.88 9.26 24.53
N ASP A 81 2.30 8.74 25.62
CA ASP A 81 2.27 9.41 26.91
C ASP A 81 3.56 9.15 27.71
N HIS A 82 4.28 8.06 27.38
CA HIS A 82 5.43 7.59 28.16
C HIS A 82 6.65 7.21 27.31
N ARG A 83 7.84 7.34 27.90
CA ARG A 83 9.14 7.09 27.25
C ARG A 83 9.37 5.63 26.84
N GLU A 84 8.64 4.69 27.45
CA GLU A 84 8.69 3.25 27.12
C GLU A 84 7.93 2.93 25.81
N GLU A 85 7.16 3.88 25.29
CA GLU A 85 6.36 3.75 24.07
C GLU A 85 7.10 4.23 22.81
N LEU A 86 8.40 4.55 22.92
CA LEU A 86 9.20 5.07 21.80
C LEU A 86 9.24 4.14 20.59
N GLY A 87 9.26 2.81 20.79
CA GLY A 87 9.21 1.83 19.70
C GLY A 87 7.90 1.90 18.92
N PRO A 88 6.74 1.68 19.59
CA PRO A 88 5.42 1.89 19.00
C PRO A 88 5.25 3.27 18.35
N TRP A 89 5.76 4.34 18.97
CA TRP A 89 5.66 5.70 18.43
C TRP A 89 6.40 5.87 17.10
N VAL A 90 7.63 5.34 16.99
CA VAL A 90 8.40 5.36 15.73
C VAL A 90 7.67 4.56 14.64
N GLN A 91 7.05 3.43 14.99
CA GLN A 91 6.25 2.65 14.04
C GLN A 91 5.04 3.43 13.56
N GLN A 92 4.31 4.09 14.46
CA GLN A 92 3.16 4.90 14.09
C GLN A 92 3.55 6.13 13.26
N ALA A 93 4.68 6.79 13.54
CA ALA A 93 5.19 7.89 12.73
C ALA A 93 5.47 7.44 11.29
N ARG A 94 6.11 6.28 11.13
CA ARG A 94 6.31 5.68 9.79
C ARG A 94 4.99 5.35 9.10
N GLN A 95 4.03 4.79 9.83
CA GLN A 95 2.70 4.51 9.26
C GLN A 95 1.96 5.79 8.85
N ARG A 96 2.09 6.88 9.61
CA ARG A 96 1.53 8.18 9.23
C ARG A 96 2.17 8.73 7.98
N GLN A 97 3.50 8.74 7.90
CA GLN A 97 4.24 9.21 6.72
C GLN A 97 3.88 8.39 5.49
N GLU A 98 3.88 7.06 5.62
CA GLU A 98 3.52 6.17 4.52
C GLU A 98 2.06 6.38 4.08
N LEU A 99 1.11 6.46 5.02
CA LEU A 99 -0.29 6.74 4.68
C LEU A 99 -0.44 8.12 4.03
N ALA A 100 0.25 9.15 4.53
CA ALA A 100 0.22 10.49 3.95
C ALA A 100 0.72 10.48 2.51
N ARG A 101 1.82 9.77 2.25
CA ARG A 101 2.37 9.58 0.91
C ARG A 101 1.37 8.89 -0.02
N ARG A 102 0.75 7.79 0.42
CA ARG A 102 -0.28 7.08 -0.37
C ARG A 102 -1.51 7.93 -0.65
N VAL A 103 -2.01 8.61 0.37
CA VAL A 103 -3.14 9.55 0.21
C VAL A 103 -2.76 10.64 -0.78
N PHE A 104 -1.53 11.15 -0.73
CA PHE A 104 -1.06 12.15 -1.69
C PHE A 104 -1.02 11.61 -3.11
N GLU A 105 -0.38 10.46 -3.33
CA GLU A 105 -0.20 9.84 -4.65
C GLU A 105 -1.52 9.53 -5.36
N PHE A 106 -2.56 9.16 -4.62
CA PHE A 106 -3.82 8.70 -5.20
C PHE A 106 -4.86 9.80 -5.42
N GLN A 107 -4.59 11.07 -5.09
CA GLN A 107 -5.62 12.13 -5.15
C GLN A 107 -6.22 12.36 -6.55
N SER A 108 -5.48 12.02 -7.61
CA SER A 108 -5.95 12.12 -9.00
C SER A 108 -6.65 10.86 -9.50
N GLU A 109 -6.69 9.79 -8.70
CA GLU A 109 -7.22 8.50 -9.13
C GLU A 109 -8.74 8.46 -9.00
N PRO A 110 -9.47 7.90 -9.99
CA PRO A 110 -10.94 7.85 -9.95
C PRO A 110 -11.52 7.13 -8.73
N TRP A 111 -10.73 6.24 -8.12
CA TRP A 111 -11.10 5.41 -6.97
C TRP A 111 -10.59 5.97 -5.63
N PHE A 112 -10.11 7.23 -5.60
CA PHE A 112 -9.56 7.85 -4.40
C PHE A 112 -10.56 7.90 -3.24
N ASP A 113 -11.80 8.30 -3.50
CA ASP A 113 -12.83 8.41 -2.45
C ASP A 113 -13.15 7.06 -1.81
N ASP A 114 -13.15 5.98 -2.60
CA ASP A 114 -13.32 4.61 -2.10
C ASP A 114 -12.15 4.19 -1.20
N PHE A 115 -10.92 4.56 -1.58
CA PHE A 115 -9.73 4.33 -0.75
C PHE A 115 -9.79 5.08 0.58
N ILE A 116 -10.25 6.35 0.57
CA ILE A 116 -10.44 7.13 1.79
C ILE A 116 -11.53 6.53 2.68
N ALA A 117 -12.66 6.10 2.11
CA ALA A 117 -13.74 5.45 2.85
C ALA A 117 -13.30 4.13 3.50
N TYR A 118 -12.57 3.30 2.75
CA TYR A 118 -11.95 2.07 3.26
C TYR A 118 -10.98 2.36 4.41
N THR A 119 -10.08 3.34 4.22
CA THR A 119 -9.07 3.71 5.21
C THR A 119 -9.71 4.16 6.53
N LYS A 120 -10.84 4.89 6.47
CA LYS A 120 -11.53 5.36 7.68
C LYS A 120 -12.07 4.23 8.54
N THR A 121 -12.47 3.13 7.93
CA THR A 121 -13.19 2.01 8.57
C THR A 121 -12.27 0.85 8.97
N ASN A 122 -11.13 0.68 8.31
CA ASN A 122 -10.22 -0.45 8.53
C ASN A 122 -9.04 -0.14 9.46
N GLU A 123 -8.26 -1.19 9.79
CA GLU A 123 -6.98 -1.04 10.48
C GLU A 123 -5.97 -0.32 9.57
N VAL A 124 -5.27 0.68 10.11
CA VAL A 124 -4.29 1.51 9.37
C VAL A 124 -3.25 0.65 8.64
N ALA A 125 -2.68 -0.36 9.29
CA ALA A 125 -1.69 -1.24 8.68
C ALA A 125 -2.26 -2.03 7.47
N SER A 126 -3.53 -2.45 7.54
CA SER A 126 -4.21 -3.09 6.42
C SER A 126 -4.44 -2.12 5.27
N ALA A 127 -4.87 -0.88 5.57
CA ALA A 127 -5.08 0.15 4.56
C ALA A 127 -3.78 0.60 3.87
N ILE A 128 -2.69 0.71 4.61
CA ILE A 128 -1.36 0.98 4.04
C ILE A 128 -0.95 -0.18 3.12
N PHE A 129 -1.14 -1.43 3.56
CA PHE A 129 -0.79 -2.57 2.72
C PHE A 129 -1.61 -2.64 1.43
N GLU A 130 -2.91 -2.35 1.51
CA GLU A 130 -3.75 -2.29 0.32
C GLU A 130 -3.38 -1.12 -0.62
N ALA A 131 -3.03 0.04 -0.05
CA ALA A 131 -2.47 1.14 -0.81
C ALA A 131 -1.16 0.74 -1.53
N ASP A 132 -0.31 -0.03 -0.86
CA ASP A 132 0.91 -0.54 -1.47
C ASP A 132 0.63 -1.49 -2.64
N VAL A 133 -0.43 -2.30 -2.53
CA VAL A 133 -0.90 -3.15 -3.63
C VAL A 133 -1.43 -2.30 -4.79
N LEU A 134 -2.26 -1.29 -4.51
CA LEU A 134 -2.74 -0.37 -5.54
C LEU A 134 -1.59 0.29 -6.29
N GLN A 135 -0.63 0.89 -5.56
CA GLN A 135 0.56 1.49 -6.16
C GLN A 135 1.33 0.49 -7.03
N THR A 136 1.51 -0.73 -6.51
CA THR A 136 2.19 -1.82 -7.23
C THR A 136 1.48 -2.15 -8.54
N LEU A 137 0.14 -2.24 -8.52
CA LEU A 137 -0.66 -2.52 -9.69
C LEU A 137 -0.64 -1.39 -10.72
N MET A 138 -0.51 -0.13 -10.29
CA MET A 138 -0.41 1.02 -11.19
C MET A 138 0.86 1.01 -12.06
N CYS A 139 1.87 0.20 -11.73
CA CYS A 139 3.02 -0.02 -12.60
C CYS A 139 2.69 -0.89 -13.83
N MET A 140 1.54 -1.55 -13.84
CA MET A 140 1.08 -2.36 -14.97
C MET A 140 0.31 -1.51 -15.98
N PRO A 141 0.36 -1.84 -17.28
CA PRO A 141 -0.54 -1.25 -18.28
C PRO A 141 -1.95 -1.85 -18.11
N ALA A 142 -2.67 -1.36 -17.10
CA ALA A 142 -3.95 -1.90 -16.66
C ALA A 142 -4.88 -0.79 -16.17
N ASP A 143 -6.19 -0.99 -16.35
CA ASP A 143 -7.17 -0.17 -15.65
C ASP A 143 -7.43 -0.77 -14.26
N ILE A 144 -7.52 0.10 -13.26
CA ILE A 144 -7.73 -0.28 -11.86
C ILE A 144 -9.06 0.31 -11.39
N ALA A 145 -9.90 -0.53 -10.82
CA ALA A 145 -11.08 -0.10 -10.08
C ALA A 145 -11.08 -0.73 -8.69
N ARG A 146 -11.46 0.04 -7.68
CA ARG A 146 -11.82 -0.51 -6.36
C ARG A 146 -13.24 -1.04 -6.42
N VAL A 147 -13.51 -2.12 -5.69
CA VAL A 147 -14.85 -2.71 -5.63
C VAL A 147 -15.46 -2.38 -4.28
N THR A 148 -16.64 -1.75 -4.32
CA THR A 148 -17.42 -1.45 -3.11
C THR A 148 -18.06 -2.73 -2.58
N GLU A 149 -17.91 -2.99 -1.28
CA GLU A 149 -18.52 -4.15 -0.63
C GLU A 149 -20.06 -4.14 -0.79
N SER A 150 -20.59 -5.22 -1.35
CA SER A 150 -22.03 -5.48 -1.51
C SER A 150 -22.60 -6.37 -0.40
N GLY A 151 -21.73 -7.07 0.34
CA GLY A 151 -22.09 -8.10 1.32
C GLY A 151 -22.41 -9.46 0.68
N VAL A 152 -22.29 -9.58 -0.65
CA VAL A 152 -22.55 -10.80 -1.41
C VAL A 152 -21.24 -11.56 -1.64
N LYS A 153 -21.14 -12.76 -1.04
CA LYS A 153 -19.99 -13.66 -1.25
C LYS A 153 -19.70 -13.87 -2.73
N GLY A 154 -18.44 -13.66 -3.11
CA GLY A 154 -17.96 -13.81 -4.48
C GLY A 154 -18.08 -12.54 -5.32
N GLN A 155 -18.47 -11.41 -4.72
CA GLN A 155 -18.56 -10.09 -5.34
C GLN A 155 -17.82 -9.01 -4.53
N ASP A 156 -17.34 -9.34 -3.33
CA ASP A 156 -16.73 -8.39 -2.38
C ASP A 156 -15.20 -8.57 -2.31
N PHE A 157 -14.56 -8.70 -3.47
CA PHE A 157 -13.10 -8.63 -3.55
C PHE A 157 -12.66 -7.16 -3.55
N ASP A 158 -11.38 -6.88 -3.32
CA ASP A 158 -10.95 -5.50 -3.04
C ASP A 158 -10.76 -4.67 -4.34
N ILE A 159 -10.16 -5.27 -5.37
CA ILE A 159 -9.71 -4.56 -6.58
C ILE A 159 -10.06 -5.36 -7.84
N LEU A 160 -10.56 -4.69 -8.87
CA LEU A 160 -10.71 -5.21 -10.22
C LEU A 160 -9.60 -4.65 -11.11
N LEU A 161 -8.74 -5.54 -11.63
CA LEU A 161 -7.67 -5.18 -12.54
C LEU A 161 -8.06 -5.61 -13.96
N ASN A 162 -8.17 -4.67 -14.89
CA ASN A 162 -8.40 -4.98 -16.30
C ASN A 162 -7.06 -4.98 -17.05
N LEU A 163 -6.59 -6.18 -17.41
CA LEU A 163 -5.36 -6.38 -18.16
C LEU A 163 -5.69 -6.60 -19.64
N ALA A 164 -5.08 -5.82 -20.54
CA ALA A 164 -5.40 -5.83 -21.97
C ALA A 164 -5.44 -7.23 -22.63
N HIS A 165 -4.61 -8.18 -22.18
CA HIS A 165 -4.52 -9.53 -22.75
C HIS A 165 -5.09 -10.66 -21.87
N VAL A 166 -5.52 -10.36 -20.64
CA VAL A 166 -6.09 -11.34 -19.71
C VAL A 166 -7.59 -11.06 -19.46
N GLY A 167 -7.99 -9.80 -19.56
CA GLY A 167 -9.30 -9.30 -19.18
C GLY A 167 -9.36 -8.96 -17.69
N ASP A 168 -10.56 -9.12 -17.12
CA ASP A 168 -10.85 -8.83 -15.72
C ASP A 168 -10.21 -9.85 -14.78
N VAL A 169 -9.24 -9.39 -13.99
CA VAL A 169 -8.60 -10.15 -12.92
C VAL A 169 -9.08 -9.59 -11.58
N PRO A 170 -9.90 -10.35 -10.82
CA PRO A 170 -10.28 -9.96 -9.47
C PRO A 170 -9.09 -10.14 -8.54
N VAL A 171 -8.86 -9.16 -7.68
CA VAL A 171 -7.72 -9.10 -6.77
C VAL A 171 -8.23 -8.97 -5.35
N GLU A 172 -7.73 -9.84 -4.47
CA GLU A 172 -7.97 -9.81 -3.04
C GLU A 172 -6.68 -9.44 -2.31
N VAL A 173 -6.78 -8.63 -1.26
CA VAL A 173 -5.70 -8.22 -0.39
C VAL A 173 -5.94 -8.73 1.03
N LYS A 174 -4.90 -9.29 1.65
CA LYS A 174 -4.93 -9.78 3.03
C LYS A 174 -3.69 -9.34 3.78
N TYR A 175 -3.92 -8.65 4.90
CA TYR A 175 -2.86 -8.28 5.82
C TYR A 175 -2.84 -9.22 7.03
N LYS A 176 -1.65 -9.74 7.37
CA LYS A 176 -1.38 -10.40 8.65
C LYS A 176 -0.45 -9.53 9.48
N ARG A 177 -0.87 -9.26 10.72
CA ARG A 177 -0.07 -8.53 11.71
C ARG A 177 1.18 -9.32 12.07
N ASP A 178 2.29 -8.62 12.30
CA ASP A 178 3.61 -9.22 12.54
C ASP A 178 3.67 -10.18 13.75
N ASP A 179 2.76 -10.02 14.72
CA ASP A 179 2.60 -10.87 15.89
C ASP A 179 1.75 -12.13 15.64
N THR A 180 1.17 -12.28 14.45
CA THR A 180 0.36 -13.44 14.11
C THR A 180 1.22 -14.70 14.07
N ALA A 181 0.92 -15.67 14.93
CA ALA A 181 1.62 -16.95 14.96
C ALA A 181 1.42 -17.75 13.66
N PHE A 182 2.50 -18.39 13.20
CA PHE A 182 2.45 -19.29 12.07
C PHE A 182 1.71 -20.58 12.43
N SER A 183 0.78 -20.99 11.57
CA SER A 183 0.30 -22.36 11.47
C SER A 183 -0.23 -22.61 10.06
N GLU A 184 -0.14 -23.85 9.57
CA GLU A 184 -0.74 -24.26 8.29
C GLU A 184 -2.23 -23.93 8.23
N ALA A 185 -2.94 -24.08 9.37
CA ALA A 185 -4.34 -23.73 9.48
C ALA A 185 -4.59 -22.23 9.27
N THR A 186 -3.70 -21.36 9.75
CA THR A 186 -3.79 -19.91 9.53
C THR A 186 -3.62 -19.57 8.04
N VAL A 187 -2.64 -20.17 7.36
CA VAL A 187 -2.41 -19.99 5.91
C VAL A 187 -3.65 -20.43 5.13
N ARG A 188 -4.10 -21.68 5.38
CA ARG A 188 -5.29 -22.25 4.73
C ARG A 188 -6.56 -21.45 4.96
N ASN A 189 -6.81 -20.98 6.18
CA ASN A 189 -7.97 -20.16 6.48
C ASN A 189 -7.92 -18.80 5.79
N THR A 190 -6.72 -18.25 5.58
CA THR A 190 -6.53 -16.97 4.88
C THR A 190 -6.84 -17.12 3.39
N VAL A 191 -6.27 -18.12 2.73
CA VAL A 191 -6.57 -18.43 1.32
C VAL A 191 -8.05 -18.77 1.13
N LYS A 192 -8.64 -19.54 2.04
CA LYS A 192 -10.07 -19.86 2.02
C LYS A 192 -10.96 -18.63 2.23
N GLY A 193 -10.52 -17.67 3.05
CA GLY A 193 -11.18 -16.38 3.24
C GLY A 193 -11.19 -15.58 1.94
N ALA A 194 -10.01 -15.37 1.35
CA ALA A 194 -9.83 -14.70 0.08
C ALA A 194 -10.66 -15.33 -1.06
N ALA A 195 -10.59 -16.66 -1.20
CA ALA A 195 -11.34 -17.38 -2.21
C ALA A 195 -12.86 -17.18 -2.10
N LYS A 196 -13.41 -16.93 -0.91
CA LYS A 196 -14.86 -16.69 -0.76
C LYS A 196 -15.29 -15.35 -1.34
N GLN A 197 -14.40 -14.35 -1.35
CA GLN A 197 -14.64 -13.02 -1.88
C GLN A 197 -14.48 -12.95 -3.39
N LEU A 198 -13.56 -13.75 -3.94
CA LEU A 198 -13.37 -13.84 -5.38
C LEU A 198 -14.55 -14.55 -6.10
N PRO A 199 -14.87 -14.17 -7.34
CA PRO A 199 -15.96 -14.75 -8.12
C PRO A 199 -15.72 -16.23 -8.47
N ARG A 200 -16.81 -16.96 -8.71
CA ARG A 200 -16.73 -18.36 -9.16
C ARG A 200 -16.35 -18.44 -10.65
N GLY A 201 -15.59 -19.47 -11.01
CA GLY A 201 -15.25 -19.78 -12.41
C GLY A 201 -14.17 -18.88 -13.01
N ARG A 202 -13.63 -17.93 -12.25
CA ARG A 202 -12.51 -17.09 -12.65
C ARG A 202 -11.43 -17.15 -11.57
N ALA A 203 -10.18 -17.33 -11.99
CA ALA A 203 -9.04 -17.30 -11.09
C ALA A 203 -8.56 -15.84 -10.95
N GLY A 204 -8.39 -15.39 -9.71
CA GLY A 204 -7.91 -14.06 -9.36
C GLY A 204 -6.49 -14.07 -8.77
N TRP A 205 -6.05 -12.89 -8.35
CA TRP A 205 -4.81 -12.71 -7.59
C TRP A 205 -5.12 -12.52 -6.11
N LEU A 206 -4.23 -13.04 -5.26
CA LEU A 206 -4.24 -12.80 -3.82
C LEU A 206 -2.92 -12.13 -3.44
N PHE A 207 -3.00 -10.91 -2.92
CA PHE A 207 -1.89 -10.23 -2.27
C PHE A 207 -1.96 -10.49 -0.77
N MET A 208 -0.89 -11.01 -0.19
CA MET A 208 -0.87 -11.37 1.23
C MET A 208 0.41 -10.88 1.90
N HIS A 209 0.28 -9.92 2.80
CA HIS A 209 1.35 -9.61 3.74
C HIS A 209 1.41 -10.72 4.79
N VAL A 210 2.61 -11.26 5.02
CA VAL A 210 2.86 -12.26 6.07
C VAL A 210 3.97 -11.79 7.00
N PRO A 211 3.91 -12.17 8.30
CA PRO A 211 4.98 -11.87 9.23
C PRO A 211 6.29 -12.48 8.75
N THR A 212 7.38 -11.74 8.87
CA THR A 212 8.72 -12.24 8.54
C THR A 212 9.07 -13.54 9.29
N ALA A 213 8.45 -13.79 10.45
CA ALA A 213 8.58 -15.02 11.22
C ALA A 213 8.07 -16.30 10.50
N TRP A 214 7.15 -16.16 9.54
CA TRP A 214 6.57 -17.29 8.80
C TRP A 214 7.54 -17.86 7.76
N VAL A 215 8.49 -17.05 7.30
CA VAL A 215 9.36 -17.33 6.14
C VAL A 215 10.84 -17.18 6.48
N ARG A 216 11.19 -17.35 7.76
CA ARG A 216 12.60 -17.38 8.20
C ARG A 216 13.31 -18.62 7.62
N PRO A 217 14.65 -18.62 7.53
CA PRO A 217 15.40 -19.83 7.20
C PRO A 217 14.93 -21.03 8.03
N GLY A 218 14.59 -22.13 7.37
CA GLY A 218 14.04 -23.34 7.99
C GLY A 218 12.52 -23.37 8.20
N ARG A 219 11.77 -22.33 7.79
CA ARG A 219 10.29 -22.32 7.79
C ARG A 219 9.65 -21.96 6.46
N SER A 220 10.44 -21.49 5.49
CA SER A 220 9.92 -21.12 4.17
C SER A 220 9.23 -22.29 3.47
N ASP A 221 9.80 -23.49 3.58
CA ASP A 221 9.26 -24.69 2.96
C ASP A 221 7.90 -25.06 3.56
N ASP A 222 7.77 -25.04 4.89
CA ASP A 222 6.50 -25.27 5.60
C ASP A 222 5.41 -24.27 5.15
N TYR A 223 5.78 -22.99 4.98
CA TYR A 223 4.87 -21.96 4.48
C TYR A 223 4.43 -22.24 3.03
N HIS A 224 5.36 -22.58 2.15
CA HIS A 224 5.08 -22.88 0.75
C HIS A 224 4.26 -24.16 0.58
N GLU A 225 4.52 -25.19 1.38
CA GLU A 225 3.72 -26.42 1.41
C GLU A 225 2.29 -26.11 1.86
N ALA A 226 2.12 -25.39 2.98
CA ALA A 226 0.80 -24.98 3.46
C ALA A 226 0.04 -24.13 2.44
N LEU A 227 0.73 -23.23 1.74
CA LEU A 227 0.16 -22.40 0.68
C LEU A 227 -0.28 -23.25 -0.52
N GLY A 228 0.58 -24.17 -0.98
CA GLY A 228 0.28 -25.08 -2.07
C GLY A 228 -0.92 -25.98 -1.77
N GLU A 229 -0.99 -26.56 -0.56
CA GLU A 229 -2.15 -27.33 -0.12
C GLU A 229 -3.44 -26.49 -0.10
N ALA A 230 -3.36 -25.26 0.41
CA ALA A 230 -4.51 -24.36 0.47
C ALA A 230 -5.02 -23.99 -0.92
N LEU A 231 -4.12 -23.77 -1.89
CA LEU A 231 -4.48 -23.43 -3.26
C LEU A 231 -5.12 -24.59 -4.00
N ARG A 232 -4.69 -25.84 -3.75
CA ARG A 232 -5.36 -27.03 -4.31
C ARG A 232 -6.83 -27.17 -3.90
N GLN A 233 -7.24 -26.51 -2.82
CA GLN A 233 -8.62 -26.53 -2.33
C GLN A 233 -9.52 -25.45 -2.95
N THR A 234 -9.00 -24.62 -3.86
CA THR A 234 -9.76 -23.54 -4.49
C THR A 234 -9.41 -23.38 -5.96
N SER A 235 -10.42 -23.14 -6.80
CA SER A 235 -10.23 -22.76 -8.20
C SER A 235 -10.29 -21.25 -8.44
N ARG A 236 -10.48 -20.45 -7.38
CA ARG A 236 -10.71 -19.00 -7.49
C ARG A 236 -9.47 -18.14 -7.24
N VAL A 237 -8.44 -18.68 -6.58
CA VAL A 237 -7.15 -18.01 -6.42
C VAL A 237 -6.19 -18.69 -7.39
N GLY A 238 -5.69 -17.96 -8.38
CA GLY A 238 -4.73 -18.48 -9.36
C GLY A 238 -3.30 -18.12 -9.02
N VAL A 239 -3.06 -16.91 -8.53
CA VAL A 239 -1.71 -16.43 -8.19
C VAL A 239 -1.72 -15.81 -6.81
N VAL A 240 -0.66 -16.05 -6.04
CA VAL A 240 -0.46 -15.43 -4.73
C VAL A 240 0.84 -14.63 -4.74
N PHE A 241 0.74 -13.35 -4.40
CA PHE A 241 1.86 -12.46 -4.10
C PHE A 241 2.01 -12.39 -2.59
N THR A 242 3.05 -13.04 -2.07
CA THR A 242 3.41 -12.99 -0.64
C THR A 242 4.37 -11.84 -0.40
N VAL A 243 4.01 -10.93 0.50
CA VAL A 243 4.77 -9.74 0.83
C VAL A 243 5.40 -9.90 2.20
N ILE A 244 6.72 -9.67 2.27
CA ILE A 244 7.51 -9.87 3.48
C ILE A 244 8.43 -8.67 3.67
N ASP A 245 8.33 -8.00 4.82
CA ASP A 245 9.21 -6.89 5.17
C ASP A 245 10.46 -7.42 5.92
N ARG A 246 11.50 -7.75 5.14
CA ARG A 246 12.74 -8.35 5.66
C ARG A 246 13.70 -7.28 6.18
N PRO A 247 14.23 -7.40 7.40
CA PRO A 247 15.32 -6.56 7.85
C PRO A 247 16.60 -6.88 7.06
N PHE A 248 17.33 -5.85 6.65
CA PHE A 248 18.65 -5.94 6.05
C PHE A 248 19.59 -4.92 6.69
N HIS A 249 20.88 -5.25 6.74
CA HIS A 249 21.89 -4.34 7.22
C HIS A 249 22.33 -3.40 6.10
N ASP A 250 22.04 -2.11 6.23
CA ASP A 250 22.54 -1.09 5.33
C ASP A 250 24.02 -0.81 5.68
N GLN A 251 24.92 -1.16 4.76
CA GLN A 251 26.37 -1.02 4.97
C GLN A 251 26.82 0.46 4.95
N GLU A 252 26.12 1.35 4.25
CA GLU A 252 26.49 2.76 4.18
C GLU A 252 26.15 3.49 5.48
N THR A 253 24.97 3.23 6.03
CA THR A 253 24.50 3.92 7.25
C THR A 253 24.75 3.14 8.53
N GLY A 254 25.14 1.87 8.45
CA GLY A 254 25.28 0.97 9.59
C GLY A 254 23.96 0.66 10.32
N LYS A 255 22.81 0.94 9.69
CA LYS A 255 21.49 0.78 10.28
C LYS A 255 20.78 -0.45 9.74
N ILE A 256 19.94 -1.07 10.56
CA ILE A 256 18.96 -2.05 10.07
C ILE A 256 17.84 -1.29 9.37
N ARG A 257 17.65 -1.59 8.09
CA ARG A 257 16.52 -1.11 7.29
C ARG A 257 15.61 -2.29 6.95
N HIS A 258 14.38 -2.01 6.58
CA HIS A 258 13.47 -3.04 6.07
C HIS A 258 13.34 -2.89 4.56
N ARG A 259 13.39 -4.02 3.85
CA ARG A 259 13.10 -4.09 2.42
C ARG A 259 11.95 -5.05 2.22
N ARG A 260 10.97 -4.59 1.46
CA ARG A 260 9.87 -5.43 1.01
C ARG A 260 10.35 -6.42 -0.02
N PHE A 261 10.02 -7.68 0.19
CA PHE A 261 10.26 -8.77 -0.73
C PHE A 261 8.92 -9.33 -1.22
N TRP A 262 8.86 -9.63 -2.50
CA TRP A 262 7.70 -10.17 -3.19
C TRP A 262 8.01 -11.59 -3.63
N ASP A 263 7.35 -12.55 -3.00
CA ASP A 263 7.39 -13.94 -3.43
C ASP A 263 6.12 -14.28 -4.19
N VAL A 264 6.24 -14.96 -5.33
CA VAL A 264 5.11 -15.18 -6.24
C VAL A 264 4.90 -16.66 -6.44
N PHE A 265 3.69 -17.12 -6.10
CA PHE A 265 3.30 -18.52 -6.16
C PHE A 265 2.19 -18.73 -7.20
N ARG A 266 2.36 -19.73 -8.06
CA ARG A 266 1.38 -20.15 -9.08
C ARG A 266 0.52 -21.29 -8.54
N GLY A 267 -0.79 -21.11 -8.51
CA GLY A 267 -1.76 -22.19 -8.29
C GLY A 267 -1.98 -23.03 -9.55
N ASP A 268 -2.37 -24.29 -9.37
CA ASP A 268 -2.56 -25.26 -10.46
C ASP A 268 -3.64 -24.84 -11.48
N ASN A 269 -4.57 -23.98 -11.05
CA ASN A 269 -5.67 -23.42 -11.84
C ASN A 269 -5.32 -22.12 -12.59
N ALA A 270 -4.12 -21.56 -12.43
CA ALA A 270 -3.72 -20.34 -13.12
C ALA A 270 -3.50 -20.60 -14.62
N SER A 271 -4.22 -19.85 -15.47
CA SER A 271 -3.95 -19.83 -16.90
C SER A 271 -2.52 -19.35 -17.17
N GLN A 272 -2.00 -19.66 -18.36
CA GLN A 272 -0.66 -19.25 -18.73
C GLN A 272 -0.56 -17.72 -18.82
N GLU A 273 -1.58 -17.07 -19.37
CA GLU A 273 -1.68 -15.62 -19.53
C GLU A 273 -1.73 -14.91 -18.16
N LEU A 274 -2.51 -15.44 -17.21
CA LEU A 274 -2.59 -14.91 -15.85
C LEU A 274 -1.23 -15.00 -15.14
N TRP A 275 -0.50 -16.11 -15.36
CA TRP A 275 0.83 -16.31 -14.79
C TRP A 275 1.88 -15.40 -15.41
N GLU A 276 1.86 -15.23 -16.74
CA GLU A 276 2.77 -14.33 -17.45
C GLU A 276 2.57 -12.87 -17.01
N ALA A 277 1.33 -12.43 -16.83
CA ALA A 277 1.03 -11.11 -16.29
C ALA A 277 1.57 -10.92 -14.86
N ALA A 278 1.47 -11.96 -14.02
CA ALA A 278 2.04 -11.92 -12.67
C ALA A 278 3.57 -11.86 -12.67
N LEU A 279 4.22 -12.58 -13.60
CA LEU A 279 5.68 -12.52 -13.77
C LEU A 279 6.15 -11.16 -14.28
N LEU A 280 5.38 -10.50 -15.16
CA LEU A 280 5.66 -9.13 -15.58
C LEU A 280 5.61 -8.17 -14.38
N LEU A 281 4.58 -8.26 -13.55
CA LEU A 281 4.50 -7.44 -12.33
C LEU A 281 5.70 -7.68 -11.40
N ARG A 282 6.07 -8.95 -11.20
CA ARG A 282 7.27 -9.30 -10.40
C ARG A 282 8.53 -8.67 -10.97
N ASP A 283 8.74 -8.74 -12.28
CA ASP A 283 9.92 -8.17 -12.95
C ASP A 283 9.98 -6.63 -12.80
N LEU A 284 8.84 -5.95 -12.90
CA LEU A 284 8.75 -4.50 -12.63
C LEU A 284 9.13 -4.15 -11.19
N LEU A 285 8.62 -4.95 -10.23
CA LEU A 285 8.94 -4.81 -8.80
C LEU A 285 10.43 -5.05 -8.51
N ASP A 286 11.02 -6.10 -9.08
CA ASP A 286 12.43 -6.45 -8.90
C ASP A 286 13.36 -5.38 -9.48
N LYS A 287 12.95 -4.72 -10.58
CA LYS A 287 13.66 -3.60 -11.19
C LYS A 287 13.51 -2.30 -10.40
N GLY A 288 12.68 -2.27 -9.35
CA GLY A 288 12.44 -1.09 -8.53
C GLY A 288 11.78 0.05 -9.31
N TRP A 289 10.98 -0.28 -10.32
CA TRP A 289 10.20 0.73 -11.05
C TRP A 289 9.15 1.32 -10.12
N ASP A 290 9.41 2.55 -9.66
CA ASP A 290 8.54 3.35 -8.82
C ASP A 290 8.27 4.65 -9.58
N PHE A 291 7.11 4.75 -10.24
CA PHE A 291 6.71 5.95 -11.00
C PHE A 291 6.12 7.04 -10.10
N PHE A 292 6.03 6.79 -8.80
CA PHE A 292 5.30 7.63 -7.85
C PHE A 292 6.24 8.42 -6.94
N ALA A 293 5.68 9.16 -5.98
CA ALA A 293 6.39 10.20 -5.24
C ALA A 293 7.70 9.66 -4.64
N PRO A 294 8.80 10.44 -4.70
CA PRO A 294 10.10 9.98 -4.23
C PRO A 294 10.03 9.60 -2.74
N ARG A 295 10.63 8.46 -2.38
CA ARG A 295 10.69 7.88 -1.00
C ARG A 295 11.27 8.79 0.07
N ALA A 296 11.84 9.92 -0.33
CA ALA A 296 12.17 11.04 0.53
C ALA A 296 12.00 12.33 -0.28
N PRO A 297 11.44 13.40 0.30
CA PRO A 297 11.10 13.55 1.71
C PRO A 297 9.59 13.36 2.00
N PHE A 298 8.88 12.55 1.22
CA PHE A 298 7.51 12.12 1.54
C PHE A 298 7.51 10.96 2.54
#